data_AF-A0A939Y888-F1
#
_entry.id   AF-A0A939Y888-F1
#
_cell.length_a   1.000
_cell.length_b   1.000
_cell.length_c   1.000
_cell.angle_alpha   90.00
_cell.angle_beta   90.00
_cell.angle_gamma   90.00
#
_symmetry.space_group_name_H-M   'P 1'
#
loop_
_entity.id
_entity.type
_entity.pdbx_description
1 polymer ?
#
loop_
_entity_poly.entity_id
_entity_poly.type
_entity_poly.pdbx_seq_one_letter_code
_entity_poly.pdbx_strand_id
1 'polypeptide(L)'
;MNTVIDVNRVKAYLEGVLWAAYGVKVITGNVAEWQIDAVKECAKELKEKEIEHSSLSSTEKQTQKRLWKQWIDEITKGFKDVLRSEGRMV
;
A
#
# COMPACT_ATOMS: atom_id res chain seq x y z
N MET A 1 -20.24 -7.08 20.43
CA MET A 1 -20.38 -6.05 19.39
C MET A 1 -19.06 -6.05 18.62
N ASN A 2 -18.99 -6.70 17.46
CA ASN A 2 -17.74 -6.79 16.69
C ASN A 2 -17.51 -5.44 16.02
N THR A 3 -16.64 -4.62 16.60
CA THR A 3 -16.17 -3.39 15.98
C THR A 3 -15.51 -3.78 14.65
N VAL A 4 -16.16 -3.41 13.54
CA VAL A 4 -15.53 -3.53 12.22
C VAL A 4 -14.38 -2.55 12.20
N ILE A 5 -13.17 -3.06 12.46
CA ILE A 5 -11.94 -2.29 12.25
C ILE A 5 -11.83 -2.12 10.73
N ASP A 6 -11.81 -0.89 10.24
CA ASP A 6 -11.64 -0.55 8.83
C ASP A 6 -10.45 0.40 8.66
N VAL A 7 -9.79 0.32 7.52
CA VAL A 7 -8.69 1.24 7.21
C VAL A 7 -9.24 2.63 6.98
N ASN A 8 -8.64 3.64 7.61
CA ASN A 8 -8.87 5.02 7.23
C ASN A 8 -8.22 5.27 5.85
N ARG A 9 -9.03 5.14 4.80
CA ARG A 9 -8.59 5.23 3.40
C ARG A 9 -7.96 6.57 3.07
N VAL A 10 -8.51 7.67 3.60
CA VAL A 10 -7.97 9.02 3.39
C VAL A 10 -6.56 9.12 3.96
N LYS A 11 -6.34 8.59 5.18
CA LYS A 11 -5.01 8.57 5.78
C LYS A 11 -4.03 7.73 4.97
N ALA A 12 -4.41 6.52 4.55
CA ALA A 12 -3.56 5.64 3.75
C ALA A 12 -3.19 6.28 2.40
N TYR A 13 -4.14 6.93 1.73
CA TYR A 13 -3.89 7.69 0.52
C TYR A 13 -2.88 8.82 0.74
N LEU A 14 -3.08 9.65 1.79
CA LEU A 14 -2.18 10.76 2.12
C LEU A 14 -0.77 10.28 2.50
N GLU A 15 -0.65 9.13 3.16
CA GLU A 15 0.65 8.49 3.41
C GLU A 15 1.36 8.18 2.08
N GLY A 16 0.64 7.62 1.10
CA GLY A 16 1.18 7.31 -0.22
C GLY A 16 1.66 8.56 -0.97
N VAL A 17 0.86 9.62 -0.90
CA VAL A 17 1.21 10.95 -1.44
C VAL A 17 2.52 11.46 -0.82
N LEU A 18 2.64 11.41 0.51
CA LEU A 18 3.83 11.89 1.23
C LEU A 18 5.08 11.08 0.88
N TRP A 19 4.97 9.76 0.81
CA TRP A 19 6.11 8.89 0.45
C TRP A 19 6.59 9.14 -0.97
N ALA A 20 5.68 9.29 -1.94
CA ALA A 20 6.04 9.65 -3.30
C ALA A 20 6.68 11.03 -3.37
N ALA A 21 6.09 12.05 -2.73
CA ALA A 21 6.62 13.41 -2.73
C ALA A 21 8.04 13.48 -2.14
N TYR A 22 8.31 12.68 -1.10
CA TYR A 22 9.66 12.54 -0.55
C TYR A 22 10.60 11.83 -1.52
N GLY A 23 10.20 10.66 -2.04
CA GLY A 23 10.99 9.89 -2.99
C GLY A 23 11.36 10.68 -4.26
N VAL A 24 10.43 11.52 -4.74
CA VAL A 24 10.64 12.39 -5.90
C VAL A 24 11.76 13.42 -5.65
N LYS A 25 11.90 13.92 -4.43
CA LYS A 25 12.98 14.87 -4.07
C LYS A 25 14.34 14.20 -3.92
N VAL A 26 14.37 12.89 -3.62
CA VAL A 26 15.60 12.17 -3.27
C VAL A 26 16.16 11.37 -4.45
N ILE A 27 15.30 10.82 -5.30
CA ILE A 27 15.70 9.92 -6.38
C ILE A 27 15.33 10.58 -7.71
N THR A 28 16.25 10.61 -8.66
CA THR A 28 15.99 11.03 -10.05
C THR A 28 15.64 9.80 -10.89
N GLY A 29 14.49 9.82 -11.57
CA GLY A 29 14.11 8.73 -12.47
C GLY A 29 12.61 8.62 -12.73
N ASN A 30 12.26 8.05 -13.89
CA ASN A 30 10.88 7.71 -14.21
C ASN A 30 10.61 6.26 -13.81
N VAL A 31 9.36 5.97 -13.48
CA VAL A 31 8.92 4.63 -13.10
C VAL A 31 7.70 4.26 -13.92
N ALA A 32 7.69 3.04 -14.44
CA ALA A 32 6.54 2.53 -15.16
C ALA A 32 5.46 2.07 -14.17
N GLU A 33 4.19 2.26 -14.51
CA GLU A 33 3.08 1.90 -13.62
C GLU A 33 3.14 0.42 -13.17
N TRP A 34 3.50 -0.48 -14.08
CA TRP A 34 3.62 -1.91 -13.81
C TRP A 34 4.69 -2.25 -12.75
N GLN A 35 5.74 -1.43 -12.62
CA GLN A 35 6.79 -1.66 -11.62
C GLN A 35 6.24 -1.42 -10.21
N ILE A 36 5.40 -0.40 -10.06
CA ILE A 36 4.71 -0.11 -8.79
C ILE A 36 3.73 -1.23 -8.46
N ASP A 37 2.98 -1.70 -9.45
CA ASP A 37 2.06 -2.83 -9.25
C ASP A 37 2.78 -4.13 -8.88
N ALA A 38 3.94 -4.40 -9.49
CA ALA A 38 4.77 -5.54 -9.12
C ALA A 38 5.25 -5.46 -7.67
N VAL A 39 5.77 -4.30 -7.24
CA VAL A 39 6.19 -4.08 -5.85
C VAL A 39 5.01 -4.25 -4.88
N LYS A 40 3.84 -3.72 -5.23
CA LYS A 40 2.61 -3.87 -4.45
C LYS A 40 2.24 -5.35 -4.27
N GLU A 41 2.21 -6.14 -5.34
CA GLU A 41 1.87 -7.57 -5.23
C GLU A 41 2.94 -8.33 -4.44
N CYS A 42 4.23 -8.06 -4.63
CA CYS A 42 5.29 -8.67 -3.81
C CYS A 42 5.12 -8.35 -2.31
N ALA A 43 4.84 -7.09 -1.96
CA ALA A 43 4.63 -6.67 -0.59
C ALA A 43 3.37 -7.30 0.02
N LYS A 44 2.31 -7.46 -0.78
CA LYS A 44 1.08 -8.15 -0.40
C LYS A 44 1.34 -9.63 -0.10
N GLU A 45 1.99 -10.36 -1.00
CA GLU A 45 2.32 -11.77 -0.79
C GLU A 45 3.20 -11.98 0.45
N LEU A 46 4.21 -11.12 0.64
CA LEU A 46 5.09 -11.18 1.80
C LEU A 46 4.30 -11.00 3.10
N LYS A 47 3.45 -9.97 3.16
CA LYS A 47 2.63 -9.71 4.36
C LYS A 47 1.60 -10.80 4.59
N GLU A 48 0.98 -11.35 3.55
CA GLU A 48 0.06 -12.46 3.69
C GLU A 48 0.75 -13.71 4.25
N LYS A 49 1.98 -14.01 3.81
CA LYS A 49 2.80 -15.08 4.39
C LYS A 49 3.17 -14.80 5.85
N GLU A 50 3.57 -13.57 6.18
CA GLU A 50 3.85 -13.15 7.56
C GLU A 50 2.64 -13.38 8.48
N ILE A 51 1.45 -12.95 8.03
CA ILE A 51 0.20 -13.15 8.76
C ILE A 51 -0.11 -14.64 8.91
N GLU A 52 0.12 -15.45 7.88
CA GLU A 52 -0.12 -16.89 7.92
C GLU A 52 0.72 -17.59 8.97
N HIS A 53 1.99 -17.19 9.14
CA HIS A 53 2.91 -17.77 10.12
C HIS A 53 2.82 -17.12 11.51
N SER A 54 1.94 -16.15 11.71
CA SER A 54 1.72 -15.51 13.01
C SER A 54 0.92 -16.38 13.99
N SER A 55 0.99 -16.04 15.27
CA SER A 55 0.23 -16.64 16.38
C SER A 55 -1.23 -16.19 16.47
N LEU A 56 -1.71 -15.38 15.51
CA LEU A 56 -3.08 -14.89 15.47
C LEU A 56 -4.09 -16.01 15.24
N SER A 57 -5.33 -15.82 15.73
CA SER A 57 -6.44 -16.69 15.38
C SER A 57 -6.81 -16.57 13.89
N SER A 58 -7.53 -17.56 13.34
CA SER A 58 -7.97 -17.53 11.94
C SER A 58 -8.78 -16.28 11.59
N THR A 59 -9.68 -15.86 12.48
CA THR A 59 -10.49 -14.64 12.31
C THR A 59 -9.64 -13.36 12.30
N GLU A 60 -8.63 -13.28 13.18
CA GLU A 60 -7.69 -12.16 13.22
C GLU A 60 -6.81 -12.13 11.98
N LYS A 61 -6.32 -13.28 11.51
CA LYS A 61 -5.57 -13.38 10.24
C LYS A 61 -6.37 -12.88 9.06
N GLN A 62 -7.63 -13.31 8.91
CA GLN A 62 -8.52 -12.83 7.84
C GLN A 62 -8.75 -11.32 7.93
N THR A 63 -8.95 -10.82 9.16
CA THR A 63 -9.13 -9.38 9.40
C THR A 63 -7.87 -8.60 9.01
N GLN A 64 -6.69 -9.06 9.41
CA GLN A 64 -5.41 -8.43 9.06
C GLN A 64 -5.13 -8.46 7.55
N LYS A 65 -5.39 -9.57 6.86
CA LYS A 65 -5.26 -9.66 5.40
C LYS A 65 -6.18 -8.65 4.70
N ARG A 66 -7.44 -8.53 5.16
CA ARG A 66 -8.40 -7.54 4.63
C ARG A 66 -7.92 -6.10 4.84
N LEU A 67 -7.50 -5.77 6.07
CA LEU A 67 -7.00 -4.43 6.41
C LEU A 67 -5.76 -4.09 5.60
N TRP A 68 -4.80 -5.02 5.51
CA TRP A 68 -3.59 -4.83 4.71
C TRP A 68 -3.92 -4.56 3.24
N LYS A 69 -4.81 -5.36 2.65
CA LYS A 69 -5.25 -5.16 1.26
C LYS A 69 -5.85 -3.77 1.04
N GLN A 70 -6.76 -3.34 1.91
CA GLN A 70 -7.36 -2.00 1.80
C GLN A 70 -6.31 -0.89 1.92
N TRP A 71 -5.37 -1.02 2.87
CA TRP A 71 -4.31 -0.03 3.06
C TRP A 71 -3.35 0.03 1.87
N ILE A 72 -2.88 -1.12 1.37
CA ILE A 72 -1.91 -1.17 0.28
C ILE A 72 -2.50 -0.71 -1.06
N ASP A 73 -3.81 -0.91 -1.26
CA ASP A 73 -4.53 -0.38 -2.42
C ASP A 73 -4.56 1.17 -2.40
N GLU A 74 -4.94 1.76 -1.26
CA GLU A 74 -5.06 3.22 -1.13
C GLU A 74 -3.70 3.93 -1.11
N ILE A 75 -2.68 3.37 -0.46
CA ILE A 75 -1.34 3.95 -0.44
C ILE A 75 -0.71 3.95 -1.84
N THR A 76 -0.89 2.85 -2.60
CA THR A 76 -0.37 2.76 -3.96
C THR A 76 -1.06 3.77 -4.88
N LYS A 77 -2.36 3.99 -4.68
CA LYS A 77 -3.11 5.01 -5.42
C LYS A 77 -2.54 6.42 -5.18
N GLY A 78 -2.36 6.82 -3.93
CA GLY A 78 -1.77 8.12 -3.59
C GLY A 78 -0.35 8.29 -4.14
N PHE A 79 0.44 7.23 -4.08
CA PHE A 79 1.80 7.21 -4.61
C PHE A 79 1.83 7.42 -6.13
N LYS A 80 0.99 6.68 -6.88
CA LYS A 80 0.88 6.81 -8.35
C LYS A 80 0.38 8.19 -8.77
N ASP A 81 -0.58 8.76 -8.05
CA ASP A 81 -1.13 10.08 -8.39
C ASP A 81 -0.07 11.19 -8.32
N VAL A 82 0.81 11.17 -7.31
CA VAL A 82 1.93 12.13 -7.21
C VAL A 82 2.92 11.94 -8.36
N LEU A 83 3.27 10.70 -8.69
CA LEU A 83 4.20 10.46 -9.80
C LEU A 83 3.63 10.91 -11.15
N ARG A 84 2.32 10.74 -11.35
CA ARG A 84 1.62 11.30 -12.52
C ARG A 84 1.67 12.82 -12.53
N SER A 85 1.38 13.47 -11.40
CA SER A 85 1.38 14.95 -11.34
C SER A 85 2.77 15.55 -11.56
N GLU A 86 3.82 14.84 -11.16
CA GLU A 86 5.21 15.24 -11.35
C GLU A 86 5.77 14.85 -12.74
N GLY A 87 4.97 14.20 -13.61
CA GLY A 87 5.43 13.75 -14.93
C GLY A 87 6.48 12.64 -14.88
N ARG A 88 6.51 11.87 -13.79
CA ARG A 88 7.51 10.84 -13.50
C ARG A 88 7.01 9.41 -13.69
N MET A 89 5.74 9.24 -14.00
CA MET A 89 5.16 7.94 -14.32
C MET A 89 5.08 7.76 -15.84
N VAL A 90 5.59 6.64 -16.34
CA VAL A 90 5.64 6.27 -17.77
C VAL A 90 4.81 5.04 -18.10
#